data_AF-A0A455SDS6-F1
#
_entry.id   AF-A0A455SDS6-F1
#
_cell.length_a   1.000
_cell.length_b   1.000
_cell.length_c   1.000
_cell.angle_alpha   90.00
_cell.angle_beta   90.00
_cell.angle_gamma   90.00
#
_symmetry.space_group_name_H-M   'P 1'
#
loop_
_entity.id
_entity.type
_entity.pdbx_description
1 polymer ?
#
loop_
_entity_poly.entity_id
_entity_poly.type
_entity_poly.pdbx_seq_one_letter_code
_entity_poly.pdbx_strand_id
1 'polypeptide(L)'
;MELRDTLRVCLQAILSRCPHCMIEADKELLGRDAFEPRLLPVKDVIRWYEQEDPSLLEEMACLRVDAQRCEIALCDRCLEPVFRIYKRDKAACQS
;
A
#
# COMPACT_ATOMS: atom_id res chain seq x y z
N MET A 1 -11.19 7.34 8.86
CA MET A 1 -11.54 5.92 9.09
C MET A 1 -10.25 5.15 9.25
N GLU A 2 -10.17 4.28 10.24
CA GLU A 2 -9.06 3.36 10.42
C GLU A 2 -9.55 1.92 10.27
N LEU A 3 -8.73 1.07 9.66
CA LEU A 3 -8.90 -0.38 9.61
C LEU A 3 -7.61 -1.02 10.10
N ARG A 4 -7.70 -1.88 11.12
CA ARG A 4 -6.58 -2.67 11.64
C ARG A 4 -6.82 -4.13 11.33
N ASP A 5 -5.96 -4.69 10.50
CA ASP A 5 -6.00 -6.08 10.06
C ASP A 5 -4.63 -6.42 9.44
N THR A 6 -4.47 -7.57 8.82
CA THR A 6 -3.25 -7.89 8.09
C THR A 6 -3.01 -6.91 6.94
N LEU A 7 -1.75 -6.75 6.53
CA LEU A 7 -1.39 -5.94 5.36
C LEU A 7 -2.17 -6.39 4.12
N ARG A 8 -2.35 -7.70 3.94
CA ARG A 8 -3.16 -8.26 2.85
C ARG A 8 -4.58 -7.71 2.85
N VAL A 9 -5.26 -7.76 3.99
CA VAL A 9 -6.65 -7.28 4.10
C VAL A 9 -6.70 -5.76 3.85
N CYS A 10 -5.74 -5.00 4.37
CA CYS A 10 -5.64 -3.56 4.12
C CYS A 10 -5.50 -3.24 2.61
N LEU A 11 -4.59 -3.93 1.91
CA LEU A 11 -4.36 -3.77 0.47
C LEU A 11 -5.59 -4.21 -0.35
N GLN A 12 -6.24 -5.32 0.02
CA GLN A 12 -7.46 -5.79 -0.63
C GLN A 12 -8.64 -4.82 -0.43
N ALA A 13 -8.76 -4.21 0.76
CA ALA A 13 -9.78 -3.19 1.03
C ALA A 13 -9.60 -1.95 0.15
N ILE A 14 -8.34 -1.54 -0.10
CA ILE A 14 -8.03 -0.47 -1.06
C ILE A 14 -8.38 -0.90 -2.47
N LEU A 15 -7.94 -2.09 -2.91
CA LEU A 15 -8.20 -2.58 -4.27
C LEU A 15 -9.69 -2.68 -4.58
N SER A 16 -10.49 -3.13 -3.61
CA SER A 16 -11.95 -3.23 -3.74
C SER A 16 -12.63 -1.86 -3.91
N ARG A 17 -12.18 -0.85 -3.16
CA ARG A 17 -12.77 0.51 -3.19
C ARG A 17 -12.19 1.40 -4.28
N CYS A 18 -10.94 1.19 -4.66
CA CYS A 18 -10.19 1.98 -5.62
C CYS A 18 -9.25 1.08 -6.44
N PRO A 19 -9.78 0.34 -7.44
CA PRO A 19 -8.99 -0.60 -8.22
C PRO A 19 -7.90 0.06 -9.08
N HIS A 20 -8.01 1.37 -9.30
CA HIS A 20 -7.04 2.17 -10.07
C HIS A 20 -6.07 2.95 -9.20
N CYS A 21 -6.10 2.78 -7.87
CA CYS A 21 -5.14 3.43 -7.00
C CYS A 21 -3.72 2.87 -7.22
N MET A 22 -2.75 3.73 -7.01
CA MET A 22 -1.33 3.45 -7.10
C MET A 22 -0.74 3.50 -5.69
N ILE A 23 0.23 2.63 -5.40
CA ILE A 23 0.92 2.55 -4.13
C ILE A 23 2.36 2.95 -4.33
N GLU A 24 2.84 3.80 -3.44
CA GLU A 24 4.25 4.06 -3.20
C GLU A 24 4.65 3.36 -1.90
N ALA A 25 5.78 2.66 -1.93
CA ALA A 25 6.34 1.97 -0.78
C ALA A 25 7.58 2.71 -0.28
N ASP A 26 7.66 2.87 1.03
CA ASP A 26 8.81 3.46 1.70
C ASP A 26 9.89 2.39 1.94
N LYS A 27 10.91 2.39 1.08
CA LYS A 27 11.94 1.35 1.11
C LYS A 27 12.76 1.35 2.39
N GLU A 28 12.93 2.49 3.04
CA GLU A 28 13.73 2.56 4.26
C GLU A 28 13.02 1.83 5.40
N LEU A 29 11.69 1.94 5.44
CA LEU A 29 10.85 1.28 6.43
C LEU A 29 10.58 -0.20 6.12
N LEU A 30 10.55 -0.55 4.83
CA LEU A 30 10.28 -1.92 4.37
C LEU A 30 11.54 -2.78 4.22
N GLY A 31 12.71 -2.15 4.10
CA GLY A 31 14.00 -2.82 3.89
C GLY A 31 14.40 -2.91 2.40
N ARG A 32 15.59 -3.47 2.15
CA ARG A 32 16.24 -3.51 0.82
C ARG A 32 15.45 -4.28 -0.24
N ASP A 33 14.53 -5.15 0.18
CA ASP A 33 13.74 -5.97 -0.74
C ASP A 33 12.53 -5.20 -1.29
N ALA A 34 12.17 -4.02 -0.75
CA ALA A 34 11.04 -3.26 -1.26
C ALA A 34 11.21 -2.82 -2.73
N PHE A 35 10.12 -2.84 -3.51
CA PHE A 35 10.16 -2.52 -4.93
C PHE A 35 10.77 -1.13 -5.22
N GLU A 36 11.69 -1.09 -6.19
CA GLU A 36 12.34 0.15 -6.64
C GLU A 36 11.35 1.15 -7.27
N PRO A 37 11.54 2.47 -7.02
CA PRO A 37 10.46 3.42 -6.75
C PRO A 37 9.60 3.60 -7.99
N ARG A 38 8.50 2.86 -8.04
CA ARG A 38 7.47 3.01 -9.05
C ARG A 38 6.17 3.02 -8.29
N LEU A 39 5.40 4.07 -8.48
CA LEU A 39 3.97 3.99 -8.19
C LEU A 39 3.43 2.75 -8.92
N LEU A 40 3.07 1.72 -8.16
CA LEU A 40 2.57 0.45 -8.69
C LEU A 40 1.08 0.32 -8.43
N PRO A 41 0.30 -0.28 -9.34
CA PRO A 41 -1.07 -0.65 -9.04
C PRO A 41 -1.13 -1.53 -7.79
N VAL A 42 -2.12 -1.31 -6.92
CA VAL A 42 -2.30 -2.07 -5.66
C VAL A 42 -2.24 -3.59 -5.89
N LYS A 43 -2.87 -4.07 -6.98
CA LYS A 43 -2.85 -5.49 -7.37
C LYS A 43 -1.45 -6.05 -7.65
N ASP A 44 -0.56 -5.22 -8.18
CA ASP A 44 0.78 -5.65 -8.58
C ASP A 44 1.69 -5.67 -7.34
N VAL A 45 1.46 -4.75 -6.39
CA VAL A 45 2.10 -4.80 -5.06
C VAL A 45 1.72 -6.06 -4.29
N ILE A 46 0.44 -6.43 -4.26
CA ILE A 46 0.00 -7.68 -3.60
C ILE A 46 0.72 -8.88 -4.23
N ARG A 47 0.70 -8.99 -5.55
CA ARG A 47 1.37 -10.09 -6.29
C ARG A 47 2.87 -10.14 -6.05
N TRP A 48 3.52 -8.99 -5.99
CA TRP A 48 4.94 -8.90 -5.73
C TRP A 48 5.28 -9.46 -4.35
N TYR A 49 4.57 -9.03 -3.30
CA TYR A 49 4.80 -9.56 -1.96
C TYR A 49 4.36 -11.03 -1.82
N GLU A 50 3.33 -11.49 -2.53
CA GLU A 50 2.99 -12.93 -2.55
C GLU A 50 4.15 -13.80 -3.05
N GLN A 51 5.03 -13.26 -3.91
CA GLN A 51 6.17 -13.98 -4.48
C GLN A 51 7.45 -13.80 -3.67
N GLU A 52 7.76 -12.57 -3.27
CA GLU A 52 9.05 -12.21 -2.69
C GLU A 52 9.06 -12.30 -1.15
N ASP A 53 7.99 -11.85 -0.49
CA ASP A 53 7.87 -11.89 0.97
C ASP A 53 6.40 -12.01 1.41
N PRO A 54 5.82 -13.22 1.36
CA PRO A 54 4.44 -13.43 1.74
C PRO A 54 4.21 -13.25 3.24
N SER A 55 5.28 -13.28 4.05
CA SER A 55 5.18 -13.10 5.51
C SER A 55 4.81 -11.66 5.86
N LEU A 56 5.32 -10.68 5.10
CA LEU A 56 4.94 -9.28 5.25
C LEU A 56 3.44 -9.06 5.06
N LEU A 57 2.80 -9.80 4.15
CA LEU A 57 1.35 -9.67 3.89
C LEU A 57 0.50 -10.12 5.08
N GLU A 58 1.02 -10.97 5.94
CA GLU A 58 0.35 -11.46 7.14
C GLU A 58 0.62 -10.58 8.36
N GLU A 59 1.51 -9.59 8.27
CA GLU A 59 1.79 -8.67 9.37
C GLU A 59 0.61 -7.75 9.66
N MET A 60 0.44 -7.41 10.94
CA MET A 60 -0.58 -6.47 11.38
C MET A 60 -0.27 -5.07 10.85
N ALA A 61 -1.26 -4.51 10.18
CA ALA A 61 -1.21 -3.22 9.54
C ALA A 61 -2.39 -2.33 9.98
N CYS A 62 -2.19 -1.03 9.84
CA CYS A 62 -3.23 -0.03 10.07
C CYS A 62 -3.41 0.81 8.81
N LEU A 63 -4.53 0.61 8.12
CA LEU A 63 -4.98 1.46 7.02
C LEU A 63 -5.67 2.71 7.59
N ARG A 64 -5.11 3.88 7.31
CA ARG A 64 -5.68 5.18 7.67
C ARG A 64 -6.19 5.87 6.41
N VAL A 65 -7.46 6.24 6.42
CA VAL A 65 -8.11 6.97 5.32
C VAL A 65 -8.82 8.20 5.87
N ASP A 66 -8.41 9.37 5.40
CA ASP A 66 -9.08 10.64 5.68
C ASP A 66 -9.32 11.44 4.38
N ALA A 67 -9.75 12.70 4.51
CA ALA A 67 -10.07 13.54 3.37
C ALA A 67 -8.85 13.88 2.48
N GLN A 68 -7.64 13.78 3.03
CA GLN A 68 -6.38 14.16 2.38
C GLN A 68 -5.45 12.98 2.13
N ARG A 69 -5.57 11.88 2.88
CA ARG A 69 -4.58 10.80 2.91
C ARG A 69 -5.23 9.42 2.89
N CYS A 70 -4.52 8.50 2.24
CA CYS A 70 -4.77 7.07 2.29
C CYS A 70 -3.41 6.40 2.44
N GLU A 71 -3.15 5.79 3.59
CA GLU A 71 -1.82 5.30 3.94
C GLU A 71 -1.92 4.04 4.82
N ILE A 72 -0.88 3.22 4.81
CA ILE A 72 -0.77 2.01 5.65
C ILE A 72 0.53 2.09 6.44
N ALA A 73 0.43 1.85 7.74
CA ALA A 73 1.58 1.61 8.62
C ALA A 73 1.60 0.13 9.07
N LEU A 74 2.79 -0.43 9.32
CA LEU A 74 2.95 -1.76 9.89
C LEU A 74 3.07 -1.63 11.42
N CYS A 75 2.05 -2.12 12.13
CA CYS A 75 1.86 -1.87 13.56
C CYS A 75 3.07 -2.27 14.41
N ASP A 76 3.74 -3.37 14.03
CA ASP A 76 4.83 -3.95 14.82
C ASP A 76 6.22 -3.48 14.39
N ARG A 77 6.31 -2.76 13.26
CA ARG A 77 7.60 -2.27 12.71
C ARG A 77 7.80 -0.78 12.94
N CYS A 78 6.80 0.04 12.60
CA CYS A 78 6.95 1.49 12.62
C CYS A 78 5.61 2.22 12.79
N LEU A 79 5.66 3.40 13.39
CA LEU A 79 4.49 4.30 13.48
C LEU A 79 4.24 5.06 12.17
N GLU A 80 5.29 5.17 11.36
CA GLU A 80 5.29 5.86 10.07
C GLU A 80 4.62 5.00 8.99
N PRO A 81 3.91 5.62 8.03
CA PRO A 81 3.28 4.89 6.95
C PRO A 81 4.33 4.35 5.98
N VAL A 82 4.36 3.03 5.83
CA VAL A 82 5.21 2.31 4.86
C VAL A 82 4.63 2.32 3.46
N PHE A 83 3.31 2.51 3.31
CA PHE A 83 2.65 2.60 2.03
C PHE A 83 1.80 3.86 1.94
N ARG A 84 1.97 4.63 0.85
CA ARG A 84 1.15 5.79 0.51
C ARG A 84 0.33 5.48 -0.73
N ILE A 85 -0.97 5.73 -0.66
CA ILE A 85 -1.93 5.38 -1.71
C ILE A 85 -2.41 6.64 -2.41
N TYR A 86 -2.16 6.68 -3.72
CA TYR A 86 -2.53 7.77 -4.59
C TYR A 86 -3.65 7.31 -5.52
N LYS A 87 -4.67 8.16 -5.70
CA LYS A 87 -5.60 7.95 -6.81
C LYS A 87 -4.82 8.17 -8.11
N ARG A 88 -4.96 7.27 -9.07
CA ARG A 88 -4.51 7.55 -10.43
C ARG A 88 -5.35 8.70 -10.95
N ASP A 89 -4.75 9.88 -11.02
CA ASP A 89 -5.43 11.06 -11.51
C ASP A 89 -5.99 10.76 -12.90
N LYS A 90 -7.26 11.10 -13.14
CA LYS A 90 -7.88 11.04 -14.47
C LYS A 90 -7.30 12.10 -15.43
N ALA A 91 -6.13 12.66 -15.14
CA ALA A 91 -5.48 13.73 -15.89
C ALA A 91 -4.39 13.24 -16.87
N ALA A 92 -4.26 11.93 -17.13
CA ALA A 92 -3.36 11.40 -18.16
C ALA A 92 -4.08 11.03 -19.48
N CYS A 93 -5.22 11.67 -19.76
CA CYS A 93 -5.88 11.65 -21.08
C CYS A 93 -6.16 13.08 -21.55
N GLN A 94 -5.13 13.93 -21.61
CA GLN A 94 -5.11 15.08 -22.51
C GLN A 94 -3.68 15.27 -23.01
N SER A 95 -3.38 14.65 -24.17
CA SER A 95 -2.46 15.11 -25.22
C SER A 95 -2.54 14.10 -26.37
#